data_AF-E6M4U6-F1
#
_entry.id   AF-E6M4U6-F1
#
_cell.length_a   1.000
_cell.length_b   1.000
_cell.length_c   1.000
_cell.angle_alpha   90.00
_cell.angle_beta   90.00
_cell.angle_gamma   90.00
#
_symmetry.space_group_name_H-M   'P 1'
#
loop_
_entity.id
_entity.type
_entity.pdbx_description
1 polymer ?
#
loop_
_entity_poly.entity_id
_entity_poly.type
_entity_poly.pdbx_seq_one_letter_code
_entity_poly.pdbx_strand_id
1 'polypeptide(L)' 'MCSPVKCANCGKTTWTGCGQHIAAVQASVPPDQWCTCPEDKRKPQSLFASFFSR' A
#
# COMPACT_ATOMS: atom_id res chain seq x y z
N MET A 1 9.94 5.10 -8.96
CA MET A 1 9.55 6.44 -8.47
C MET A 1 8.71 6.21 -7.22
N CYS A 2 9.14 6.67 -6.04
CA CYS A 2 8.27 6.58 -4.85
C CYS A 2 7.14 7.57 -5.06
N SER A 3 5.90 7.11 -4.91
CA SER A 3 4.75 8.00 -4.79
C SER A 3 4.13 7.83 -3.42
N PRO A 4 3.91 8.92 -2.66
CA PRO A 4 3.14 8.86 -1.43
C PRO A 4 1.67 8.59 -1.78
N VAL A 5 1.09 7.56 -1.18
CA VAL A 5 -0.33 7.24 -1.30
C VAL A 5 -0.93 7.08 0.09
N LYS A 6 -2.23 7.34 0.23
CA LYS A 6 -2.91 7.06 1.51
C LYS A 6 -3.26 5.59 1.62
N CYS A 7 -2.94 4.99 2.76
CA CYS A 7 -3.40 3.65 3.06
C CYS A 7 -4.93 3.65 3.24
N ALA A 8 -5.62 2.77 2.53
CA ALA A 8 -7.07 2.65 2.62
C ALA A 8 -7.55 2.02 3.95
N ASN A 9 -6.67 1.35 4.70
CA ASN A 9 -7.03 0.74 5.99
C ASN A 9 -6.94 1.74 7.15
N CYS A 10 -5.87 2.54 7.22
CA CYS A 10 -5.62 3.43 8.36
C CYS A 10 -5.59 4.92 7.99
N GLY A 11 -5.69 5.28 6.71
CA GLY A 11 -5.62 6.67 6.24
C GLY A 11 -4.22 7.30 6.31
N LYS A 12 -3.23 6.61 6.88
CA LYS A 12 -1.84 7.09 7.02
C LYS A 12 -1.09 7.09 5.68
N THR A 13 0.01 7.82 5.63
CA THR A 13 0.87 7.90 4.44
C THR A 13 1.67 6.61 4.29
N THR A 14 1.51 5.98 3.14
CA THR A 14 2.33 4.86 2.70
C THR A 14 2.97 5.21 1.37
N TRP A 15 3.90 4.39 0.88
CA TRP A 15 4.56 4.64 -0.37
C TRP A 15 4.55 3.43 -1.28
N THR A 16 4.34 3.67 -2.57
CA THR A 16 4.35 2.63 -3.60
C THR A 16 5.50 2.88 -4.58
N GLY A 17 6.01 1.82 -5.20
CA GLY A 17 7.11 1.94 -6.17
C GLY A 17 8.44 2.40 -5.58
N CYS A 18 8.62 2.16 -4.27
CA CYS A 18 9.82 2.53 -3.53
C CYS A 18 10.86 1.42 -3.60
N GLY A 19 12.08 1.80 -3.95
CA GLY A 19 13.26 0.94 -3.93
C GLY A 19 14.28 1.53 -2.96
N GLN A 20 15.50 1.75 -3.44
CA GLN A 20 16.59 2.22 -2.59
C GLN A 20 16.41 3.65 -2.05
N HIS A 21 15.58 4.48 -2.68
CA HIS A 21 15.37 5.87 -2.26
C HIS A 21 14.35 6.04 -1.12
N ILE A 22 13.76 4.96 -0.60
CA ILE A 22 12.74 5.04 0.45
C ILE A 22 13.28 5.66 1.74
N ALA A 23 14.56 5.50 2.04
CA ALA A 23 15.20 6.06 3.23
C ALA A 23 15.18 7.60 3.24
N ALA A 24 15.41 8.24 2.09
CA ALA A 24 15.37 9.70 1.96
C ALA A 24 13.94 10.25 2.12
N VAL A 25 12.96 9.50 1.62
CA VAL A 25 11.54 9.85 1.73
C VAL A 25 11.03 9.66 3.16
N GLN A 26 11.43 8.57 3.80
CA GLN A 26 11.15 8.32 5.22
C GLN A 26 11.82 9.37 6.11
N ALA A 27 13.05 9.79 5.81
CA ALA A 27 13.73 10.85 6.58
C ALA A 27 13.00 12.21 6.54
N SER A 28 12.20 12.46 5.51
CA SER A 28 11.43 13.69 5.36
C SER A 28 10.06 13.65 6.04
N VAL A 29 9.59 12.47 6.46
CA VAL A 29 8.25 12.27 7.04
C VAL A 29 8.40 11.69 8.45
N PRO A 30 7.82 12.29 9.49
CA PRO A 30 7.96 11.76 10.85
C PRO A 30 7.31 10.35 10.97
N PRO A 31 7.88 9.46 11.80
CA PRO A 31 7.47 8.06 11.91
C PRO A 31 6.00 7.87 12.35
N ASP A 32 5.42 8.87 13.02
CA ASP A 32 4.02 8.86 13.45
C ASP A 32 3.03 8.79 12.27
N GLN A 33 3.42 9.35 11.13
CA GLN A 33 2.61 9.42 9.90
C GLN A 33 2.77 8.19 9.00
N TRP A 34 3.63 7.24 9.36
CA TRP A 34 3.91 6.07 8.55
C TRP A 34 2.80 5.02 8.73
N CYS A 35 2.43 4.38 7.62
CA CYS A 35 1.54 3.24 7.66
C CYS A 35 2.29 1.99 8.17
N THR A 36 1.92 1.50 9.36
CA THR A 36 2.43 0.24 9.94
C THR A 36 1.44 -0.92 9.78
N CYS A 37 0.38 -0.76 8.98
CA CYS A 37 -0.58 -1.84 8.77
C CYS A 37 0.14 -3.04 8.13
N PRO A 38 0.06 -4.25 8.71
CA PRO A 38 0.46 -5.45 7.99
C PRO A 38 -0.40 -5.55 6.73
N GLU A 39 0.22 -5.89 5.60
CA GLU A 39 -0.50 -6.14 4.34
C GLU A 39 -1.47 -7.32 4.54
N ASP A 40 -2.68 -7.05 5.00
CA ASP A 40 -3.78 -7.98 4.85
C ASP A 40 -4.15 -7.98 3.37
N LYS A 41 -3.52 -8.95 2.70
CA LYS A 41 -3.86 -9.55 1.41
C LYS A 41 -5.21 -9.03 0.93
N ARG A 42 -5.19 -7.92 0.19
CA ARG A 42 -6.32 -7.55 -0.65
C ARG A 42 -6.32 -8.60 -1.77
N LYS A 43 -6.77 -9.81 -1.43
CA LYS A 43 -7.12 -10.86 -2.38
C LYS A 43 -8.01 -10.11 -3.37
N PRO A 44 -7.63 -9.97 -4.65
CA PRO A 44 -8.62 -9.63 -5.64
C PRO A 44 -9.62 -10.77 -5.51
N GLN A 45 -10.70 -10.51 -4.78
CA GLN A 45 -11.77 -11.45 -4.62
C GLN A 45 -12.23 -11.64 -6.04
N SER A 46 -11.81 -12.79 -6.55
CA SER A 46 -12.22 -13.53 -7.72
C SER A 46 -13.74 -13.47 -7.89
N LEU A 47 -14.25 -12.28 -8.18
CA LEU A 47 -15.66 -11.97 -8.43
C LEU A 47 -16.00 -12.20 -9.91
N PHE A 48 -15.02 -12.62 -10.72
CA PHE A 48 -15.19 -12.93 -12.14
C PHE A 48 -14.97 -14.42 -12.49
N ALA A 49 -14.56 -15.29 -11.55
CA ALA A 49 -14.23 -16.68 -11.88
C ALA A 49 -15.39 -17.69 -11.73
N SER A 50 -16.62 -17.24 -11.44
CA SER A 50 -17.74 -18.17 -11.16
C SER A 50 -18.95 -17.99 -12.07
N PHE A 51 -18.84 -17.20 -13.15
CA PHE A 51 -19.97 -16.97 -14.05
C PHE A 51 -19.80 -17.52 -15.48
N PHE A 52 -18.67 -18.18 -15.80
CA PHE A 52 -18.38 -18.66 -17.15
C PHE A 52 -17.97 -20.14 -17.23
N SER A 53 -18.47 -20.98 -16.32
CA SER A 53 -18.30 -22.45 -16.36
C SER A 53 -19.64 -23.19 -16.33
N ARG A 54 -20.56 -22.77 -17.20
CA ARG A 54 -21.71 -23.57 -17.65
C ARG A 54 -21.57 -23.84 -19.13
#